data_AF-A0A1N7NRB9-F1
#
_entry.id   AF-A0A1N7NRB9-F1
#
_cell.length_a   1.000
_cell.length_b   1.000
_cell.length_c   1.000
_cell.angle_alpha   90.00
_cell.angle_beta   90.00
_cell.angle_gamma   90.00
#
_symmetry.space_group_name_H-M   'P 1'
#
loop_
_entity.id
_entity.type
_entity.pdbx_description
1 polymer ?
#
loop_
_entity_poly.entity_id
_entity_poly.type
_entity_poly.pdbx_seq_one_letter_code
_entity_poly.pdbx_strand_id
1 'polypeptide(L)'
;MDAESVYIAMMAEAASRLMAADRFIARHGSDKEVAYLESAALQVRKALETIAFSAISTNKAAYEGIRSKAEQNKDFARDYHANRILRDLQRVQKDFYPLALVPAVNLTPELQNGRTWHFDRKDEGYLTQDKFGKIYDRLAKYLHARNPWDQPVPWEGLIEFLPSVIDEARSLIELHAAFIRTADFNGVWIVEVPKDSIEPKIIVGKADGNFAVLNHGKA
;
A
#
# COMPACT_ATOMS: atom_id res chain seq x y z
N MET A 1 -12.22 12.81 9.81
CA MET A 1 -10.83 12.98 9.33
C MET A 1 -10.90 13.35 7.85
N ASP A 2 -10.09 14.30 7.42
CA ASP A 2 -9.90 14.62 6.01
C ASP A 2 -9.09 13.52 5.30
N ALA A 3 -9.01 13.58 3.96
CA ALA A 3 -8.39 12.54 3.14
C ALA A 3 -6.90 12.35 3.41
N GLU A 4 -6.17 13.44 3.69
CA GLU A 4 -4.73 13.42 3.96
C GLU A 4 -4.46 12.76 5.31
N SER A 5 -5.20 13.18 6.36
CA SER A 5 -5.11 12.56 7.68
C SER A 5 -5.39 11.06 7.63
N VAL A 6 -6.39 10.62 6.87
CA VAL A 6 -6.69 9.19 6.68
C VAL A 6 -5.54 8.50 5.94
N TYR A 7 -5.00 9.09 4.88
CA TYR A 7 -3.91 8.50 4.11
C TYR A 7 -2.69 8.24 5.00
N ILE A 8 -2.27 9.26 5.74
CA ILE A 8 -1.12 9.21 6.65
C ILE A 8 -1.36 8.17 7.75
N ALA A 9 -2.55 8.16 8.37
CA ALA A 9 -2.87 7.17 9.39
C ALA A 9 -2.80 5.72 8.85
N MET A 10 -3.28 5.49 7.62
CA MET A 10 -3.24 4.16 7.00
C MET A 10 -1.83 3.74 6.58
N MET A 11 -0.98 4.67 6.15
CA MET A 11 0.44 4.40 5.87
C MET A 11 1.22 4.11 7.16
N ALA A 12 0.98 4.86 8.22
CA ALA A 12 1.54 4.60 9.55
C ALA A 12 1.11 3.22 10.08
N GLU A 13 -0.17 2.87 9.93
CA GLU A 13 -0.65 1.54 10.30
C GLU A 13 0.01 0.46 9.43
N ALA A 14 0.11 0.64 8.11
CA ALA A 14 0.80 -0.31 7.23
C ALA A 14 2.23 -0.59 7.71
N ALA A 15 3.02 0.45 7.98
CA ALA A 15 4.39 0.32 8.50
C ALA A 15 4.44 -0.41 9.84
N SER A 16 3.57 -0.04 10.79
CA SER A 16 3.46 -0.69 12.10
C SER A 16 3.13 -2.19 11.98
N ARG A 17 2.22 -2.55 11.08
CA ARG A 17 1.84 -3.95 10.79
C ARG A 17 3.00 -4.73 10.18
N LEU A 18 3.74 -4.14 9.23
CA LEU A 18 4.93 -4.77 8.64
C LEU A 18 6.04 -4.98 9.69
N MET A 19 6.26 -4.02 10.58
CA MET A 19 7.17 -4.19 11.74
C MET A 19 6.71 -5.28 12.70
N ALA A 20 5.41 -5.40 12.96
CA ALA A 20 4.86 -6.48 13.79
C ALA A 20 5.07 -7.86 13.13
N ALA A 21 4.92 -7.95 11.80
CA ALA A 21 5.17 -9.18 11.05
C ALA A 21 6.61 -9.67 11.22
N ASP A 22 7.61 -8.78 11.09
CA ASP A 22 9.01 -9.13 11.31
C ASP A 22 9.27 -9.66 12.72
N ARG A 23 8.68 -9.03 13.74
CA ARG A 23 8.83 -9.48 15.14
C ARG A 23 8.28 -10.89 15.32
N PHE A 24 7.16 -11.20 14.69
CA PHE A 24 6.58 -12.55 14.72
C PHE A 24 7.44 -13.57 13.95
N ILE A 25 8.00 -13.21 12.79
CA ILE A 25 8.94 -14.06 12.05
C ILE A 25 10.19 -14.35 12.89
N ALA A 26 10.78 -13.33 13.50
CA ALA A 26 11.93 -13.48 14.38
C ALA A 26 11.62 -14.40 15.57
N ARG A 27 10.45 -14.24 16.19
CA ARG A 27 10.02 -15.08 17.31
C ARG A 27 9.79 -16.54 16.89
N HIS A 28 9.19 -16.77 15.72
CA HIS A 28 9.09 -18.11 15.14
C HIS A 28 10.47 -18.74 14.92
N GLY A 29 11.46 -17.95 14.48
CA GLY A 29 12.84 -18.42 14.29
C GLY A 29 13.42 -19.11 15.53
N SER A 30 13.11 -18.58 16.71
CA SER A 30 13.54 -19.10 18.02
C SER A 30 12.66 -20.24 18.54
N ASP A 31 11.34 -20.02 18.59
CA ASP A 31 10.41 -20.91 19.30
C ASP A 31 9.85 -22.03 18.42
N LYS A 32 9.92 -21.86 17.09
CA LYS A 32 9.34 -22.76 16.07
C LYS A 32 7.82 -22.94 16.14
N GLU A 33 7.10 -22.11 16.89
CA GLU A 33 5.64 -22.14 16.96
C GLU A 33 4.98 -21.56 15.70
N VAL A 34 4.06 -22.33 15.10
CA VAL A 34 3.32 -21.94 13.89
C VAL A 34 2.43 -20.72 14.10
N ALA A 35 1.89 -20.54 15.31
CA ALA A 35 1.03 -19.41 15.64
C ALA A 35 1.72 -18.05 15.38
N TYR A 36 3.04 -17.98 15.50
CA TYR A 36 3.80 -16.78 15.14
C TYR A 36 3.84 -16.55 13.62
N LEU A 37 3.94 -17.60 12.79
CA LEU A 37 3.86 -17.45 11.33
C LEU A 37 2.47 -17.03 10.87
N GLU A 38 1.42 -17.62 11.45
CA GLU A 38 0.03 -17.21 11.18
C GLU A 38 -0.17 -15.75 11.56
N SER A 39 0.35 -15.34 12.72
CA SER A 39 0.32 -13.95 13.18
C SER A 39 1.07 -13.03 12.22
N ALA A 40 2.26 -13.42 11.73
CA ALA A 40 3.00 -12.65 10.74
C ALA A 40 2.21 -12.50 9.43
N ALA A 41 1.66 -13.59 8.89
CA ALA A 41 0.83 -13.57 7.69
C ALA A 41 -0.41 -12.67 7.85
N LEU A 42 -1.04 -12.70 9.02
CA LEU A 42 -2.16 -11.82 9.35
C LEU A 42 -1.75 -10.35 9.36
N GLN A 43 -0.64 -10.00 10.01
CA GLN A 43 -0.18 -8.61 10.04
C GLN A 43 0.16 -8.11 8.63
N VAL A 44 0.82 -8.91 7.80
CA VAL A 44 1.08 -8.55 6.39
C VAL A 44 -0.24 -8.33 5.64
N ARG A 45 -1.22 -9.25 5.77
CA ARG A 45 -2.53 -9.08 5.12
C ARG A 45 -3.21 -7.78 5.53
N LYS A 46 -3.19 -7.44 6.82
CA LYS A 46 -3.76 -6.18 7.33
C LYS A 46 -3.01 -4.96 6.81
N ALA A 47 -1.68 -5.03 6.67
CA ALA A 47 -0.91 -3.95 6.05
C ALA A 47 -1.33 -3.71 4.59
N LEU A 48 -1.61 -4.78 3.85
CA LEU A 48 -2.15 -4.67 2.49
C LEU A 48 -3.53 -4.01 2.49
N GLU A 49 -4.39 -4.37 3.43
CA GLU A 49 -5.73 -3.75 3.57
C GLU A 49 -5.62 -2.25 3.87
N THR A 50 -4.72 -1.81 4.76
CA THR A 50 -4.54 -0.38 5.03
C THR A 50 -3.97 0.38 3.84
N ILE A 51 -3.09 -0.22 3.03
CA ILE A 51 -2.67 0.35 1.74
C ILE A 51 -3.86 0.50 0.78
N ALA A 52 -4.80 -0.45 0.76
CA ALA A 52 -6.01 -0.31 -0.04
C ALA A 52 -6.94 0.79 0.51
N PHE A 53 -7.06 0.94 1.83
CA PHE A 53 -7.86 1.98 2.46
C PHE A 53 -7.29 3.39 2.25
N SER A 54 -5.96 3.55 2.23
CA SER A 54 -5.35 4.83 1.88
C SER A 54 -5.69 5.22 0.43
N ALA A 55 -5.75 4.26 -0.49
CA ALA A 55 -6.16 4.51 -1.87
C ALA A 55 -7.64 4.91 -2.00
N ILE A 56 -8.50 4.48 -1.06
CA ILE A 56 -9.87 5.02 -0.94
C ILE A 56 -9.82 6.49 -0.52
N SER A 57 -8.96 6.88 0.42
CA SER A 57 -8.97 8.25 0.94
C SER A 57 -8.68 9.29 -0.15
N THR A 58 -7.76 8.99 -1.07
CA THR A 58 -7.43 9.84 -2.24
C THR A 58 -8.54 9.89 -3.29
N ASN A 59 -9.53 8.99 -3.23
CA ASN A 59 -10.60 8.83 -4.22
C ASN A 59 -12.00 8.71 -3.58
N LYS A 60 -12.17 9.18 -2.34
CA LYS A 60 -13.30 8.82 -1.47
C LYS A 60 -14.66 9.02 -2.14
N ALA A 61 -14.92 10.22 -2.65
CA ALA A 61 -16.22 10.58 -3.21
C ALA A 61 -16.59 9.69 -4.41
N ALA A 62 -15.62 9.39 -5.27
CA ALA A 62 -15.84 8.54 -6.43
C ALA A 62 -16.01 7.06 -6.03
N TYR A 63 -15.23 6.58 -5.06
CA TYR A 63 -15.40 5.22 -4.52
C TYR A 63 -16.76 5.04 -3.85
N GLU A 64 -17.18 5.98 -3.00
CA GLU A 64 -18.50 6.04 -2.37
C GLU A 64 -19.63 6.08 -3.42
N GLY A 65 -19.43 6.83 -4.51
CA GLY A 65 -20.32 6.86 -5.67
C GLY A 65 -20.48 5.51 -6.37
N ILE A 66 -19.41 4.71 -6.48
CA ILE A 66 -19.49 3.32 -7.00
C ILE A 66 -20.28 2.44 -6.02
N ARG A 67 -19.94 2.50 -4.73
CA ARG A 67 -20.52 1.63 -3.70
C ARG A 67 -22.01 1.88 -3.49
N SER A 68 -22.46 3.13 -3.50
CA SER A 68 -23.89 3.48 -3.39
C SER A 68 -24.78 2.85 -4.47
N LYS A 69 -24.20 2.54 -5.64
CA LYS A 69 -24.88 1.92 -6.79
C LYS A 69 -24.78 0.39 -6.80
N ALA A 70 -24.02 -0.22 -5.88
CA ALA A 70 -23.87 -1.66 -5.82
C ALA A 70 -25.17 -2.35 -5.38
N GLU A 71 -25.44 -3.54 -5.91
CA GLU A 71 -26.59 -4.35 -5.52
C GLU A 71 -26.50 -4.80 -4.07
N GLN A 72 -25.28 -5.10 -3.60
CA GLN A 72 -24.99 -5.54 -2.24
C GLN A 72 -23.95 -4.64 -1.59
N ASN A 73 -24.10 -4.44 -0.28
CA ASN A 73 -23.18 -3.67 0.55
C ASN A 73 -22.96 -2.22 0.05
N LYS A 74 -24.02 -1.42 0.03
CA LYS A 74 -23.98 -0.02 -0.44
C LYS A 74 -23.13 0.93 0.43
N ASP A 75 -22.86 0.52 1.66
CA ASP A 75 -22.04 1.25 2.62
C ASP A 75 -20.56 0.89 2.43
N PHE A 76 -19.79 1.82 1.85
CA PHE A 76 -18.37 1.60 1.56
C PHE A 76 -17.53 1.41 2.83
N ALA A 77 -17.99 1.86 4.00
CA ALA A 77 -17.28 1.70 5.27
C ALA A 77 -17.19 0.23 5.73
N ARG A 78 -17.98 -0.66 5.10
CA ARG A 78 -17.97 -2.11 5.38
C ARG A 78 -17.02 -2.87 4.46
N ASP A 79 -16.33 -2.20 3.55
CA ASP A 79 -15.38 -2.86 2.65
C ASP A 79 -14.08 -3.18 3.37
N TYR A 80 -13.70 -4.46 3.32
CA TYR A 80 -12.44 -4.95 3.89
C TYR A 80 -11.57 -5.70 2.87
N HIS A 81 -12.18 -6.15 1.77
CA HIS A 81 -11.49 -7.02 0.81
C HIS A 81 -10.63 -6.19 -0.16
N ALA A 82 -9.32 -6.09 0.13
CA ALA A 82 -8.37 -5.24 -0.60
C ALA A 82 -8.45 -5.40 -2.14
N ASN A 83 -8.46 -6.64 -2.66
CA ASN A 83 -8.55 -6.86 -4.12
C ASN A 83 -9.85 -6.34 -4.75
N ARG A 84 -10.97 -6.28 -4.03
CA ARG A 84 -12.21 -5.68 -4.55
C ARG A 84 -12.07 -4.16 -4.56
N ILE A 85 -11.57 -3.58 -3.47
CA ILE A 85 -11.31 -2.15 -3.33
C ILE A 85 -10.44 -1.65 -4.49
N LEU A 86 -9.27 -2.27 -4.70
CA LEU A 86 -8.33 -1.83 -5.75
C LEU A 86 -8.94 -1.96 -7.15
N ARG A 87 -9.73 -3.02 -7.43
CA ARG A 87 -10.41 -3.18 -8.72
C ARG A 87 -11.46 -2.10 -8.98
N ASP A 88 -12.21 -1.72 -7.96
CA ASP A 88 -13.23 -0.68 -8.09
C ASP A 88 -12.57 0.71 -8.24
N LEU A 89 -11.48 0.99 -7.50
CA LEU A 89 -10.70 2.22 -7.63
C LEU A 89 -10.04 2.37 -9.01
N GLN A 90 -9.55 1.28 -9.59
CA GLN A 90 -8.94 1.29 -10.92
C GLN A 90 -9.92 1.77 -12.01
N ARG A 91 -11.23 1.61 -11.81
CA ARG A 91 -12.27 2.12 -12.72
C ARG A 91 -12.48 3.63 -12.60
N VAL A 92 -12.08 4.23 -11.47
CA VAL A 92 -12.20 5.66 -11.18
C VAL A 92 -10.96 6.40 -11.68
N GLN A 93 -9.80 5.97 -11.21
CA GLN A 93 -8.53 6.66 -11.43
C GLN A 93 -7.45 5.63 -11.66
N LYS A 94 -6.72 5.74 -12.77
CA LYS A 94 -5.63 4.80 -13.11
C LYS A 94 -4.41 4.92 -12.19
N ASP A 95 -4.23 6.09 -11.56
CA ASP A 95 -3.11 6.44 -10.70
C ASP A 95 -3.44 6.37 -9.20
N PHE A 96 -4.42 5.53 -8.84
CA PHE A 96 -4.87 5.40 -7.46
C PHE A 96 -3.88 4.64 -6.57
N TYR A 97 -3.08 3.75 -7.16
CA TYR A 97 -2.10 2.94 -6.45
C TYR A 97 -0.83 3.76 -6.17
N PRO A 98 -0.20 3.64 -4.99
CA PRO A 98 1.04 4.34 -4.69
C PRO A 98 2.11 4.08 -5.76
N LEU A 99 2.75 5.15 -6.23
CA LEU A 99 3.86 5.08 -7.17
C LEU A 99 5.17 5.17 -6.37
N ALA A 100 5.91 4.07 -6.28
CA ALA A 100 7.21 4.04 -5.60
C ALA A 100 8.22 4.96 -6.31
N LEU A 101 9.01 5.69 -5.52
CA LEU A 101 9.97 6.69 -5.99
C LEU A 101 11.38 6.41 -5.47
N VAL A 102 12.36 7.08 -6.06
CA VAL A 102 13.70 7.24 -5.49
C VAL A 102 13.88 8.66 -4.92
N PRO A 103 14.84 8.89 -4.01
CA PRO A 103 15.06 10.21 -3.42
C PRO A 103 15.23 11.33 -4.46
N ALA A 104 14.72 12.51 -4.14
CA ALA A 104 14.75 13.62 -5.07
C ALA A 104 16.18 14.08 -5.38
N VAL A 105 16.42 14.38 -6.66
CA VAL A 105 17.63 15.05 -7.13
C VAL A 105 17.34 16.51 -7.42
N ASN A 106 18.28 17.39 -7.06
CA ASN A 106 18.22 18.79 -7.44
C ASN A 106 18.73 18.93 -8.87
N LEU A 107 17.86 19.29 -9.81
CA LEU A 107 18.18 19.47 -11.23
C LEU A 107 18.84 20.83 -11.53
N THR A 108 18.74 21.78 -10.61
CA THR A 108 19.35 23.11 -10.73
C THR A 108 20.22 23.43 -9.50
N PRO A 109 21.29 22.64 -9.26
CA PRO A 109 22.16 22.80 -8.08
C PRO A 109 22.86 24.17 -8.02
N GLU A 110 23.08 24.81 -9.16
CA GLU A 110 23.69 26.13 -9.29
C GLU A 110 22.81 27.28 -8.80
N LEU A 111 21.49 27.09 -8.76
CA LEU A 111 20.56 28.13 -8.33
C LEU A 111 20.51 28.21 -6.80
N GLN A 112 20.73 29.41 -6.26
CA GLN A 112 20.52 29.67 -4.83
C GLN A 112 19.02 29.61 -4.48
N ASN A 113 18.16 30.15 -5.36
CA ASN A 113 16.71 30.26 -5.16
C ASN A 113 15.98 29.70 -6.39
N GLY A 114 14.78 29.16 -6.20
CA GLY A 114 13.98 28.60 -7.32
C GLY A 114 14.48 27.25 -7.84
N ARG A 115 15.10 26.44 -6.96
CA ARG A 115 15.61 25.10 -7.31
C ARG A 115 14.49 24.18 -7.79
N THR A 116 14.80 23.33 -8.75
CA THR A 116 13.89 22.31 -9.27
C THR A 116 14.31 20.96 -8.75
N TRP A 117 13.40 20.30 -8.04
CA TRP A 117 13.61 18.95 -7.53
C TRP A 117 12.84 17.94 -8.36
N HIS A 118 13.47 16.79 -8.61
CA HIS A 118 12.87 15.71 -9.38
C HIS A 118 12.94 14.41 -8.59
N PHE A 119 11.77 13.79 -8.39
CA PHE A 119 11.67 12.41 -7.94
C PHE A 119 11.56 11.52 -9.17
N ASP A 120 12.51 10.60 -9.33
CA ASP A 120 12.39 9.55 -10.33
C ASP A 120 11.60 8.36 -9.76
N ARG A 121 11.15 7.47 -10.64
CA ARG A 121 10.40 6.26 -10.25
C ARG A 121 11.37 5.19 -9.79
N LYS A 122 10.89 4.35 -8.87
CA LYS A 122 11.57 3.10 -8.58
C LYS A 122 11.16 2.06 -9.62
N ASP A 123 12.13 1.40 -10.25
CA ASP A 123 11.86 0.43 -11.33
C ASP A 123 11.51 -0.97 -10.81
N GLU A 124 12.10 -1.38 -9.68
CA GLU A 124 11.93 -2.73 -9.13
C GLU A 124 12.08 -2.78 -7.60
N GLY A 125 11.88 -3.97 -7.02
CA GLY A 125 12.07 -4.20 -5.58
C GLY A 125 10.97 -3.64 -4.69
N TYR A 126 9.80 -3.33 -5.25
CA TYR A 126 8.62 -2.87 -4.52
C TYR A 126 7.38 -3.70 -4.88
N LEU A 127 6.37 -3.61 -4.02
CA LEU A 127 5.11 -4.31 -4.20
C LEU A 127 4.28 -3.66 -5.31
N THR A 128 4.23 -4.28 -6.48
CA THR A 128 3.37 -3.82 -7.58
C THR A 128 1.91 -4.19 -7.35
N GLN A 129 0.97 -3.49 -8.01
CA GLN A 129 -0.47 -3.78 -7.89
C GLN A 129 -0.81 -5.23 -8.29
N ASP A 130 -0.18 -5.79 -9.32
CA ASP A 130 -0.42 -7.18 -9.76
C ASP A 130 0.09 -8.19 -8.70
N LYS A 131 1.29 -7.97 -8.18
CA LYS A 131 1.85 -8.79 -7.10
C LYS A 131 0.99 -8.70 -5.83
N PHE A 132 0.56 -7.48 -5.47
CA PHE A 132 -0.32 -7.23 -4.32
C PHE A 132 -1.52 -8.17 -4.33
N GLY A 133 -2.22 -8.28 -5.46
CA GLY A 133 -3.43 -9.09 -5.53
C GLY A 133 -3.17 -10.57 -5.29
N LYS A 134 -2.12 -11.10 -5.92
CA LYS A 134 -1.69 -12.50 -5.79
C LYS A 134 -1.25 -12.83 -4.36
N ILE A 135 -0.48 -11.92 -3.74
CA ILE A 135 0.00 -12.06 -2.36
C ILE A 135 -1.18 -12.02 -1.39
N TYR A 136 -2.09 -11.04 -1.53
CA TYR A 136 -3.25 -10.91 -0.67
C TYR A 136 -4.11 -12.18 -0.64
N ASP A 137 -4.40 -12.76 -1.80
CA ASP A 137 -5.18 -13.99 -1.90
C ASP A 137 -4.41 -15.21 -1.37
N ARG A 138 -3.08 -15.28 -1.60
CA ARG A 138 -2.22 -16.34 -1.06
C ARG A 138 -2.22 -16.34 0.47
N LEU A 139 -2.13 -15.17 1.11
CA LEU A 139 -2.09 -15.05 2.58
C LEU A 139 -3.37 -15.58 3.24
N ALA A 140 -4.53 -15.53 2.57
CA ALA A 140 -5.80 -16.04 3.12
C ALA A 140 -5.72 -17.50 3.56
N LYS A 141 -4.94 -18.30 2.82
CA LYS A 141 -4.83 -19.76 3.02
C LYS A 141 -4.21 -20.13 4.36
N TYR A 142 -3.47 -19.21 4.98
CA TYR A 142 -2.76 -19.41 6.25
C TYR A 142 -3.50 -18.84 7.46
N LEU A 143 -4.73 -18.30 7.27
CA LEU A 143 -5.49 -17.64 8.35
C LEU A 143 -6.70 -18.45 8.82
N HIS A 144 -6.97 -19.57 8.18
CA HIS A 144 -8.13 -20.40 8.49
C HIS A 144 -7.68 -21.69 9.16
N ALA A 145 -8.47 -22.13 10.15
CA ALA A 145 -8.33 -23.48 10.69
C ALA A 145 -8.45 -24.50 9.56
N ARG A 146 -7.56 -25.50 9.57
CA ARG A 146 -7.49 -26.44 8.47
C ARG A 146 -8.59 -27.48 8.57
N ASN A 147 -9.27 -27.71 7.45
CA ASN A 147 -10.10 -28.89 7.29
C ASN A 147 -9.21 -30.16 7.29
N PRO A 148 -9.44 -31.14 8.18
CA PRO A 148 -8.59 -32.32 8.32
C PRO A 148 -8.57 -33.26 7.09
N TRP A 149 -9.46 -33.08 6.11
CA TRP A 149 -9.54 -33.91 4.90
C TRP A 149 -8.85 -33.29 3.67
N ASP A 150 -8.17 -32.15 3.81
CA ASP A 150 -7.48 -31.47 2.72
C ASP A 150 -5.94 -31.56 2.89
N GLN A 151 -5.19 -31.07 1.91
CA GLN A 151 -3.73 -31.13 1.88
C GLN A 151 -3.09 -30.33 3.04
N PRO A 152 -1.94 -30.80 3.57
CA PRO A 152 -1.16 -30.09 4.56
C PRO A 152 -0.79 -28.68 4.10
N VAL A 153 -0.68 -27.75 5.07
CA VAL A 153 -0.23 -26.38 4.79
C VAL A 153 1.29 -26.37 4.59
N PRO A 154 1.81 -25.82 3.48
CA PRO A 154 3.25 -25.74 3.24
C PRO A 154 3.84 -24.55 4.02
N TRP A 155 4.20 -24.79 5.29
CA TRP A 155 4.70 -23.76 6.20
C TRP A 155 6.10 -23.27 5.82
N GLU A 156 6.97 -24.14 5.33
CA GLU A 156 8.32 -23.81 4.87
C GLU A 156 8.26 -22.77 3.76
N GLY A 157 7.36 -22.97 2.79
CA GLY A 157 7.14 -22.03 1.70
C GLY A 157 6.54 -20.70 2.15
N LEU A 158 5.97 -20.60 3.37
CA LEU A 158 5.54 -19.33 3.96
C LEU A 158 6.72 -18.60 4.63
N ILE A 159 7.59 -19.34 5.33
CA ILE A 159 8.79 -18.81 5.99
C ILE A 159 9.70 -18.10 4.97
N GLU A 160 9.93 -18.72 3.81
CA GLU A 160 10.75 -18.15 2.74
C GLU A 160 10.07 -16.97 2.04
N PHE A 161 8.74 -17.00 1.97
CA PHE A 161 7.96 -16.02 1.21
C PHE A 161 7.74 -14.70 1.95
N LEU A 162 7.36 -14.76 3.24
CA LEU A 162 6.96 -13.56 3.99
C LEU A 162 8.02 -12.45 4.03
N PRO A 163 9.33 -12.73 4.25
CA PRO A 163 10.34 -11.68 4.28
C PRO A 163 10.38 -10.85 2.99
N SER A 164 10.35 -11.52 1.82
CA SER A 164 10.35 -10.83 0.53
C SER A 164 9.12 -9.94 0.33
N VAL A 165 7.94 -10.40 0.78
CA VAL A 165 6.70 -9.62 0.72
C VAL A 165 6.78 -8.39 1.62
N ILE A 166 7.32 -8.55 2.83
CA ILE A 166 7.48 -7.44 3.78
C ILE A 166 8.42 -6.38 3.21
N ASP A 167 9.55 -6.80 2.63
CA ASP A 167 10.51 -5.89 2.02
C ASP A 167 9.93 -5.16 0.82
N GLU A 168 9.23 -5.86 -0.09
CA GLU A 168 8.54 -5.24 -1.23
C GLU A 168 7.45 -4.25 -0.77
N ALA A 169 6.65 -4.62 0.23
CA ALA A 169 5.58 -3.76 0.76
C ALA A 169 6.16 -2.51 1.47
N ARG A 170 7.23 -2.66 2.24
CA ARG A 170 7.96 -1.53 2.83
C ARG A 170 8.53 -0.63 1.75
N SER A 171 9.19 -1.21 0.76
CA SER A 171 9.75 -0.44 -0.35
C SER A 171 8.68 0.32 -1.14
N LEU A 172 7.45 -0.16 -1.21
CA LEU A 172 6.35 0.57 -1.85
C LEU A 172 6.00 1.83 -1.05
N ILE A 173 5.92 1.73 0.28
CA ILE A 173 5.45 2.82 1.14
C ILE A 173 6.58 3.75 1.62
N GLU A 174 7.84 3.32 1.50
CA GLU A 174 9.02 4.03 2.01
C GLU A 174 9.16 5.44 1.44
N LEU A 175 9.06 5.59 0.13
CA LEU A 175 8.97 6.87 -0.55
C LEU A 175 8.10 6.71 -1.79
N HIS A 176 6.96 7.41 -1.81
CA HIS A 176 5.99 7.23 -2.88
C HIS A 176 5.18 8.48 -3.18
N ALA A 177 4.65 8.53 -4.40
CA ALA A 177 3.63 9.48 -4.81
C ALA A 177 2.24 8.87 -4.68
N ALA A 178 1.31 9.61 -4.08
CA ALA A 178 -0.12 9.38 -4.17
C ALA A 178 -0.74 10.51 -4.99
N PHE A 179 -1.45 10.17 -6.06
CA PHE A 179 -2.09 11.17 -6.93
C PHE A 179 -3.54 11.38 -6.52
N ILE A 180 -3.96 12.64 -6.47
CA ILE A 180 -5.31 13.03 -6.06
C ILE A 180 -5.89 13.88 -7.17
N ARG A 181 -7.02 13.44 -7.73
CA ARG A 181 -7.75 14.15 -8.78
C ARG A 181 -9.21 14.26 -8.40
N THR A 182 -9.50 15.12 -7.44
CA THR A 182 -10.87 15.46 -7.04
C THR A 182 -11.23 16.86 -7.55
N ALA A 183 -12.51 17.22 -7.45
CA ALA A 183 -12.95 18.57 -7.79
C ALA A 183 -12.29 19.64 -6.89
N ASP A 184 -12.02 19.28 -5.63
CA ASP A 184 -11.50 20.21 -4.60
C ASP A 184 -9.98 20.27 -4.58
N PHE A 185 -9.31 19.20 -5.02
CA PHE A 185 -7.86 19.11 -5.02
C PHE A 185 -7.34 18.26 -6.19
N ASN A 186 -6.47 18.88 -6.97
CA ASN A 186 -5.70 18.22 -8.01
C ASN A 186 -4.22 18.36 -7.66
N GLY A 187 -3.58 17.25 -7.33
CA GLY A 187 -2.27 17.26 -6.69
C GLY A 187 -1.61 15.91 -6.56
N VAL A 188 -0.45 15.95 -5.93
CA VAL A 188 0.33 14.78 -5.53
C VAL A 188 0.77 14.95 -4.09
N TRP A 189 0.69 13.87 -3.32
CA TRP A 189 1.34 13.75 -2.03
C TRP A 189 2.58 12.90 -2.22
N ILE A 190 3.75 13.47 -1.93
CA ILE A 190 4.98 12.71 -1.80
C ILE A 190 5.11 12.34 -0.34
N VAL A 191 5.03 11.05 -0.04
CA VAL A 191 5.01 10.53 1.32
C VAL A 191 6.26 9.69 1.55
N GLU A 192 6.96 9.98 2.65
CA GLU A 192 8.10 9.22 3.14
C GLU A 192 7.70 8.51 4.43
N VAL A 193 7.87 7.18 4.49
CA VAL A 193 7.74 6.37 5.70
C VAL A 193 9.07 5.64 5.93
N PRO A 194 10.00 6.22 6.71
CA PRO A 194 11.32 5.63 6.87
C PRO A 194 11.26 4.19 7.39
N LYS A 195 12.13 3.30 6.90
CA LYS A 195 12.11 1.86 7.19
C LYS A 195 12.00 1.51 8.69
N ASP A 196 12.66 2.30 9.53
CA ASP A 196 12.72 2.11 10.99
C ASP A 196 11.73 3.00 11.76
N SER A 197 10.78 3.61 11.07
CA SER A 197 9.77 4.50 11.62
C SER A 197 8.37 4.11 11.17
N ILE A 198 7.38 4.52 11.97
CA ILE A 198 5.96 4.46 11.61
C ILE A 198 5.39 5.84 11.37
N GLU A 199 6.20 6.90 11.45
CA GLU A 199 5.79 8.29 11.33
C GLU A 199 5.97 8.76 9.89
N PRO A 200 4.89 8.94 9.11
CA PRO A 200 4.99 9.40 7.74
C PRO A 200 5.26 10.90 7.70
N LYS A 201 6.09 11.31 6.74
CA LYS A 201 6.27 12.72 6.36
C LYS A 201 5.64 12.93 5.01
N ILE A 202 5.09 14.12 4.79
CA ILE A 202 4.39 14.44 3.55
C ILE A 202 4.87 15.78 2.98
N ILE A 203 5.04 15.80 1.66
CA ILE A 203 5.18 17.01 0.86
C ILE A 203 3.99 17.06 -0.08
N VAL A 204 3.27 18.18 -0.08
CA VAL A 204 2.09 18.38 -0.92
C VAL A 204 2.48 19.20 -2.16
N GLY A 205 2.29 18.61 -3.33
CA GLY A 205 2.34 19.28 -4.63
C GLY A 205 0.93 19.56 -5.14
N LYS A 206 0.68 20.77 -5.62
CA LYS A 206 -0.60 21.18 -6.23
C LYS A 206 -0.35 21.67 -7.66
N ALA A 207 -1.29 21.41 -8.56
CA ALA A 207 -1.30 22.01 -9.89
C ALA A 207 -2.62 22.75 -10.15
N ASP A 208 -2.54 23.82 -10.93
CA ASP A 208 -3.71 24.57 -11.40
C ASP A 208 -4.43 23.87 -12.57
N GLY A 209 -3.83 22.80 -13.12
CA GLY A 209 -4.36 22.01 -14.23
C GLY A 209 -4.15 20.50 -14.04
N ASN A 210 -4.43 19.71 -15.08
CA ASN A 210 -4.32 18.25 -15.00
C ASN A 210 -2.86 17.78 -14.84
N PHE A 211 -2.62 16.88 -13.88
CA PHE A 211 -1.36 16.14 -13.81
C PHE A 211 -1.26 15.15 -14.97
N ALA A 212 -0.21 15.30 -15.79
CA ALA A 212 0.19 14.27 -16.73
C ALA A 212 1.08 13.25 -16.03
N VAL A 213 0.53 12.07 -15.73
CA VAL A 213 1.32 10.91 -15.30
C VAL A 213 1.59 10.07 -16.55
N LEU A 214 2.77 10.23 -17.14
CA LEU A 214 3.15 9.50 -18.36
C LEU A 214 3.56 8.05 -18.03
N ASN A 215 3.46 7.12 -18.98
CA ASN A 215 3.90 5.72 -18.81
C ASN A 215 3.23 4.95 -17.64
N HIS A 216 1.90 4.81 -17.64
CA HIS A 216 1.22 3.87 -16.74
C HIS A 216 1.62 2.41 -17.07
N GLY A 217 1.94 1.61 -16.05
CA GLY A 217 1.94 0.15 -16.18
C GLY A 217 3.02 -0.47 -17.06
N LYS A 218 4.19 0.18 -17.20
CA LYS A 218 5.42 -0.51 -17.65
C LYS A 218 6.28 -0.85 -16.44
N ALA A 219 5.87 -1.89 -15.73
CA ALA A 219 6.72 -2.75 -14.90
C ALA A 219 6.22 -4.18 -15.13
#